data_AF-A0A537D9N6-F1
#
_entry.id   AF-A0A537D9N6-F1
#
_cell.length_a   1.000
_cell.length_b   1.000
_cell.length_c   1.000
_cell.angle_alpha   90.00
_cell.angle_beta   90.00
_cell.angle_gamma   90.00
#
_symmetry.space_group_name_H-M   'P 1'
#
loop_
_entity.id
_entity.type
_entity.pdbx_description
1 polymer ?
#
loop_
_entity_poly.entity_id
_entity_poly.type
_entity_poly.pdbx_seq_one_letter_code
_entity_poly.pdbx_strand_id
1 'polypeptide(L)'
;MIELNTTYLYLLVFAILVGGTDIEFNLATLQATIPYGYYVSILLGLAGLKAILIAMFYQHLKYEPRSLSSWVIIGLVIASLLMSLSFIQLHGH
;
A
#
# COMPACT_ATOMS: atom_id res chain seq x y z
N MET A 1 -7.74 -29.62 -9.90
CA MET A 1 -8.01 -28.57 -8.89
C MET A 1 -6.72 -28.39 -8.10
N ILE A 2 -6.02 -27.27 -8.27
CA ILE A 2 -4.77 -27.02 -7.54
C ILE A 2 -5.17 -26.54 -6.15
N GLU A 3 -5.05 -27.40 -5.14
CA GLU A 3 -5.05 -26.96 -3.74
C GLU A 3 -3.81 -26.10 -3.53
N LEU A 4 -3.93 -24.81 -3.81
CA LEU A 4 -2.92 -23.84 -3.40
C LEU A 4 -2.95 -23.80 -1.88
N ASN A 5 -2.04 -24.57 -1.27
CA ASN A 5 -1.81 -24.59 0.17
C ASN A 5 -1.69 -23.13 0.64
N THR A 6 -2.42 -22.75 1.69
CA THR A 6 -2.55 -21.37 2.14
C THR A 6 -1.18 -20.71 2.32
N THR A 7 -0.19 -21.46 2.80
CA THR A 7 1.23 -21.05 2.90
C THR A 7 1.83 -20.60 1.57
N TYR A 8 1.53 -21.28 0.47
CA TYR A 8 2.02 -20.94 -0.86
C TYR A 8 1.40 -19.63 -1.37
N LEU A 9 0.13 -19.37 -1.07
CA LEU A 9 -0.51 -18.07 -1.37
C LEU A 9 0.16 -16.93 -0.60
N TYR A 10 0.48 -17.14 0.68
CA TYR A 10 1.23 -16.14 1.47
C TYR A 10 2.61 -15.87 0.88
N LEU A 11 3.36 -16.90 0.50
CA LEU A 11 4.69 -16.73 -0.11
C LEU A 11 4.63 -16.07 -1.49
N LEU A 12 3.59 -16.35 -2.28
CA LEU A 12 3.37 -15.67 -3.56
C LEU A 12 3.11 -14.18 -3.35
N VAL A 13 2.22 -13.82 -2.42
CA VAL A 13 1.92 -12.41 -2.12
C VAL A 13 3.15 -11.73 -1.54
N PHE A 14 3.93 -12.40 -0.69
CA PHE A 14 5.22 -11.91 -0.21
C PHE A 14 6.17 -11.56 -1.37
N ALA A 15 6.34 -12.48 -2.33
CA ALA A 15 7.21 -12.26 -3.47
C ALA A 15 6.75 -11.06 -4.34
N ILE A 16 5.44 -10.88 -4.49
CA ILE A 16 4.86 -9.71 -5.19
C ILE A 16 5.18 -8.41 -4.43
N LEU A 17 5.05 -8.40 -3.10
CA LEU A 17 5.37 -7.22 -2.29
C LEU A 17 6.86 -6.85 -2.42
N VAL A 18 7.75 -7.84 -2.31
CA VAL A 18 9.21 -7.66 -2.43
C VAL A 18 9.57 -7.19 -3.84
N GLY A 19 9.06 -7.85 -4.88
CA GLY A 19 9.29 -7.44 -6.26
C GLY A 19 8.75 -6.04 -6.57
N GLY A 20 7.61 -5.67 -5.96
CA GLY A 20 7.09 -4.30 -6.03
C GLY A 20 8.07 -3.27 -5.46
N THR A 21 8.67 -3.55 -4.31
CA THR A 21 9.69 -2.67 -3.71
C THR A 21 10.96 -2.56 -4.56
N ASP A 22 11.38 -3.65 -5.20
CA ASP A 22 12.52 -3.63 -6.12
C ASP A 22 12.24 -2.74 -7.34
N ILE A 23 11.01 -2.78 -7.87
CA ILE A 23 10.57 -1.88 -8.94
C ILE A 23 10.60 -0.42 -8.48
N GLU A 24 10.14 -0.09 -7.27
CA GLU A 24 10.21 1.28 -6.75
C GLU A 24 11.65 1.77 -6.61
N PHE A 25 12.55 0.90 -6.13
CA PHE A 25 13.96 1.23 -6.00
C PHE A 25 14.60 1.48 -7.37
N ASN A 26 14.30 0.63 -8.36
CA ASN A 26 14.77 0.83 -9.72
C ASN A 26 14.18 2.10 -10.34
N LEU A 27 12.89 2.37 -10.12
CA LEU A 27 12.22 3.57 -10.61
C LEU A 27 12.85 4.86 -10.02
N ALA A 28 13.28 4.83 -8.76
CA ALA A 28 13.99 5.95 -8.14
C ALA A 28 15.31 6.29 -8.87
N THR A 29 15.99 5.30 -9.44
CA THR A 29 17.20 5.56 -10.26
C THR A 29 16.89 6.27 -11.58
N LEU A 30 15.65 6.15 -12.07
CA LEU A 30 15.17 6.74 -13.32
C LEU A 30 14.44 8.08 -13.12
N GLN A 31 14.40 8.60 -11.88
CA GLN A 31 13.65 9.81 -11.52
C GLN A 31 14.02 11.03 -12.38
N ALA A 32 15.27 11.14 -12.84
CA ALA A 32 15.72 12.24 -13.69
C ALA A 32 15.16 12.18 -15.13
N THR A 33 14.67 11.02 -15.58
CA THR A 33 14.22 10.78 -16.96
C THR A 33 12.69 10.81 -17.08
N ILE A 34 11.98 10.48 -16.00
CA ILE A 34 10.52 10.34 -16.00
C ILE A 34 9.90 11.64 -15.50
N PRO A 35 8.84 12.18 -16.15
CA PRO A 35 8.17 13.37 -15.66
C PRO A 35 7.60 13.12 -14.26
N TYR A 36 7.80 14.09 -13.36
CA TYR A 36 7.48 13.96 -11.93
C TYR A 36 6.06 13.45 -11.66
N GLY A 37 5.06 13.93 -12.41
CA GLY A 37 3.67 13.49 -12.24
C GLY A 37 3.46 12.00 -12.50
N TYR A 38 4.16 11.41 -13.48
CA TYR A 38 4.11 9.98 -13.75
C TYR A 38 4.88 9.17 -12.70
N TYR A 39 6.02 9.69 -12.27
CA TYR A 39 6.80 9.07 -11.19
C TYR A 39 5.97 8.93 -9.90
N VAL A 40 5.33 10.02 -9.48
CA VAL A 40 4.50 10.04 -8.27
C VAL A 40 3.27 9.14 -8.40
N SER A 41 2.59 9.13 -9.56
CA SER A 41 1.39 8.32 -9.74
C SER A 41 1.68 6.82 -9.74
N ILE A 42 2.81 6.40 -10.32
CA ILE A 42 3.25 4.99 -10.31
C ILE A 42 3.58 4.55 -8.88
N LEU A 43 4.34 5.34 -8.13
CA LEU A 43 4.65 5.04 -6.73
C LEU A 43 3.40 4.98 -5.86
N LEU A 44 2.47 5.93 -6.03
CA LEU A 44 1.21 5.94 -5.30
C LEU A 44 0.37 4.70 -5.61
N GLY A 45 0.30 4.30 -6.89
CA GLY A 45 -0.38 3.09 -7.32
C GLY A 45 0.23 1.83 -6.72
N LEU A 46 1.56 1.71 -6.72
CA LEU A 46 2.27 0.58 -6.11
C LEU A 46 2.03 0.53 -4.60
N ALA A 47 2.11 1.66 -3.90
CA ALA A 47 1.83 1.75 -2.47
C ALA A 47 0.39 1.30 -2.14
N GLY A 48 -0.59 1.76 -2.92
CA GLY A 48 -2.00 1.36 -2.75
C GLY A 48 -2.22 -0.14 -2.97
N LEU A 49 -1.64 -0.71 -4.03
CA LEU A 49 -1.76 -2.14 -4.33
C LEU A 49 -1.15 -2.99 -3.19
N LYS A 50 0.01 -2.60 -2.67
CA LYS A 50 0.64 -3.29 -1.54
C LYS A 50 -0.23 -3.19 -0.27
N ALA A 51 -0.78 -2.02 0.02
CA ALA A 51 -1.68 -1.85 1.17
C ALA A 51 -2.91 -2.76 1.08
N ILE A 52 -3.50 -2.92 -0.12
CA ILE A 52 -4.64 -3.82 -0.35
C ILE A 52 -4.23 -5.29 -0.15
N LEU A 53 -3.09 -5.71 -0.71
CA LEU A 53 -2.57 -7.07 -0.56
C LEU A 53 -2.30 -7.41 0.91
N ILE A 54 -1.69 -6.48 1.64
CA ILE A 54 -1.44 -6.62 3.08
C ILE A 54 -2.76 -6.73 3.84
N ALA A 55 -3.74 -5.86 3.56
CA ALA A 55 -5.03 -5.90 4.22
C ALA A 55 -5.83 -7.18 3.93
N MET A 56 -5.77 -7.70 2.70
CA MET A 56 -6.50 -8.92 2.32
C MET A 56 -5.86 -10.21 2.84
N PHE A 57 -4.53 -10.31 2.79
CA PHE A 57 -3.83 -11.57 3.06
C PHE A 57 -3.17 -11.57 4.44
N TYR A 58 -2.46 -10.51 4.82
CA TYR A 58 -1.63 -10.47 6.02
C TYR A 58 -2.32 -9.93 7.26
N GLN A 59 -3.22 -8.95 7.11
CA GLN A 59 -4.11 -8.61 8.21
C GLN A 59 -5.18 -9.71 8.26
N HIS A 60 -5.28 -10.41 9.39
CA HIS A 60 -6.30 -11.44 9.62
C HIS A 60 -7.74 -10.88 9.74
N LEU A 61 -8.05 -9.78 9.03
CA LEU A 61 -9.32 -9.08 9.03
C LEU A 61 -10.51 -9.95 8.64
N LYS A 62 -10.26 -11.03 7.87
CA LYS A 62 -11.28 -12.02 7.50
C LYS A 62 -11.76 -12.87 8.70
N TYR A 63 -10.92 -13.03 9.73
CA TYR A 63 -11.19 -13.89 10.89
C TYR A 63 -11.52 -13.10 12.17
N GLU A 64 -11.43 -11.77 12.15
CA GLU A 64 -11.77 -10.90 13.27
C GLU A 64 -13.20 -10.33 13.18
N PRO A 65 -13.84 -9.98 14.32
CA PRO A 65 -15.15 -9.35 14.32
C PRO A 65 -15.11 -8.04 13.50
N ARG A 66 -16.13 -7.82 12.66
CA ARG A 66 -16.27 -6.65 11.75
C ARG A 66 -15.93 -5.29 12.38
N SER A 67 -16.06 -5.16 13.70
CA SER A 67 -15.65 -3.99 14.48
C SER A 67 -14.18 -3.62 14.25
N LEU A 68 -13.24 -4.57 14.38
CA LEU A 68 -11.79 -4.34 14.21
C LEU A 68 -11.42 -3.97 12.77
N SER A 69 -12.12 -4.53 11.77
CA SER A 69 -11.94 -4.12 10.39
C SER A 69 -12.41 -2.69 10.10
N SER A 70 -13.48 -2.24 10.74
CA SER A 70 -13.89 -0.83 10.68
C SER A 70 -12.87 0.10 11.31
N TRP A 71 -12.16 -0.32 12.37
CA TRP A 71 -11.10 0.46 13.01
C TRP A 71 -9.93 0.77 12.06
N VAL A 72 -9.55 -0.18 11.21
CA VAL A 72 -8.49 0.05 10.20
C VAL A 72 -8.91 1.13 9.20
N ILE A 73 -10.16 1.08 8.71
CA ILE A 73 -10.69 2.09 7.78
C ILE A 73 -10.77 3.47 8.45
N ILE A 74 -11.27 3.53 9.68
CA ILE A 74 -11.35 4.77 10.47
C ILE A 74 -9.94 5.35 10.69
N GLY A 75 -8.97 4.52 11.05
CA GLY A 75 -7.58 4.93 11.18
C GLY A 75 -7.01 5.49 9.87
N LEU A 76 -7.31 4.85 8.74
CA LEU A 76 -6.87 5.30 7.42
C LEU A 76 -7.49 6.66 7.03
N VAL A 77 -8.78 6.86 7.32
CA VAL A 77 -9.46 8.15 7.11
C VAL A 77 -8.85 9.24 7.99
N ILE A 78 -8.63 8.98 9.27
CA ILE A 78 -8.03 9.94 10.20
C ILE A 78 -6.61 10.29 9.77
N ALA A 79 -5.79 9.30 9.41
CA ALA A 79 -4.43 9.52 8.94
C ALA A 79 -4.42 10.38 7.66
N SER A 80 -5.32 10.11 6.72
CA SER A 80 -5.45 10.91 5.49
C SER A 80 -5.88 12.35 5.77
N LEU A 81 -6.80 12.57 6.71
CA LEU A 81 -7.27 13.91 7.11
C LEU A 81 -6.15 14.70 7.81
N LEU A 82 -5.45 14.07 8.75
CA LEU A 82 -4.32 14.69 9.45
C LEU A 82 -3.21 15.05 8.47
N MET A 83 -2.85 14.15 7.57
CA MET A 83 -1.83 14.41 6.56
C MET A 83 -2.22 15.59 5.67
N SER A 84 -3.45 15.61 5.17
CA SER A 84 -3.97 16.73 4.35
C SER A 84 -3.95 18.05 5.12
N LEU A 85 -4.37 18.05 6.38
CA LEU A 85 -4.36 19.23 7.24
C LEU A 85 -2.93 19.76 7.47
N SER A 86 -1.96 18.87 7.71
CA SER A 86 -0.56 19.26 7.87
C SER A 86 0.02 19.87 6.59
N PHE A 87 -0.35 19.37 5.40
CA PHE A 87 0.08 19.98 4.14
C PHE A 87 -0.50 21.38 3.93
N ILE A 88 -1.77 21.59 4.31
CA ILE A 88 -2.41 22.91 4.25
C ILE A 88 -1.72 23.89 5.19
N GLN A 89 -1.39 23.46 6.41
CA GLN A 89 -0.66 24.29 7.38
C GLN A 89 0.75 24.66 6.90
N LEU A 90 1.43 23.73 6.23
CA LEU A 90 2.78 23.96 5.69
C LEU A 90 2.78 24.91 4.48
N HIS A 91 1.74 24.88 3.64
CA HIS A 91 1.59 25.78 2.48
C HIS A 91 1.08 27.18 2.83
N GLY A 92 0.43 27.34 4.00
CA GLY A 92 -0.11 28.62 4.45
C GLY A 92 0.89 29.51 5.20
N HIS A 93 2.14 29.06 5.34
CA HIS A 93 3.22 29.73 6.07
C HIS A 93 4.33 30.21 5.13
#